data_AF-A0A7X7F0Q5-F1
#
_entry.id   AF-A0A7X7F0Q5-F1
#
_cell.length_a   1.000
_cell.length_b   1.000
_cell.length_c   1.000
_cell.angle_alpha   90.00
_cell.angle_beta   90.00
_cell.angle_gamma   90.00
#
_symmetry.space_group_name_H-M   'P 1'
#
loop_
_entity.id
_entity.type
_entity.pdbx_description
1 polymer ?
#
loop_
_entity_poly.entity_id
_entity_poly.type
_entity_poly.pdbx_seq_one_letter_code
_entity_poly.pdbx_strand_id
1 'polypeptide(L)'
;MIRVRCPGCGSHLNAKEKLAGQTRKCPKCGSPVTIPDVQPDEPKVAAAPASQPAARSTAAPTPIVYANPAETLLPAKSRLERLDRTNRYLICDKTMVVAMWRNDGRGWMVRGASGYISARRNSESLVSEGFFVLVELEMAETDEGIRLAAINSYQLSSRFAMTKLDKGDDEIVQAVTEPGCLNREQKFAVRQALQDQFMREVWRGSDEVVDYLSNFDFRSHTSRKSEPQ
;
A
#
# COMPACT_ATOMS: atom_id res chain seq x y z
N MET A 1 23.93 -8.11 18.32
CA MET A 1 24.37 -7.12 17.30
C MET A 1 23.62 -5.82 17.54
N ILE A 2 24.30 -4.68 17.53
CA ILE A 2 23.71 -3.36 17.77
C ILE A 2 23.30 -2.76 16.42
N ARG A 3 22.01 -2.45 16.26
CA ARG A 3 21.49 -1.75 15.08
C ARG A 3 21.59 -0.24 15.31
N VAL A 4 22.40 0.43 14.50
CA VAL A 4 22.64 1.87 14.63
C VAL A 4 22.23 2.56 13.35
N ARG A 5 21.49 3.65 13.47
CA ARG A 5 21.12 4.49 12.33
C ARG A 5 22.16 5.60 12.18
N CYS A 6 22.74 5.75 10.99
CA CYS A 6 23.66 6.85 10.72
C CYS A 6 22.88 8.19 10.72
N PRO A 7 23.29 9.21 11.50
CA PRO A 7 22.62 10.52 11.51
C PRO A 7 22.85 11.31 10.21
N GLY A 8 23.91 11.02 9.44
CA GLY A 8 24.25 11.73 8.21
C GLY A 8 23.47 11.27 6.97
N CYS A 9 23.34 9.94 6.76
CA CYS A 9 22.68 9.39 5.57
C CYS A 9 21.44 8.54 5.88
N GLY A 10 21.06 8.40 7.16
CA GLY A 10 19.91 7.61 7.58
C GLY A 10 20.03 6.11 7.39
N SER A 11 21.19 5.60 6.93
CA SER A 11 21.40 4.18 6.64
C SER A 11 21.49 3.35 7.93
N HIS A 12 20.89 2.16 7.89
CA HIS A 12 20.95 1.17 8.96
C HIS A 12 22.31 0.45 8.92
N LEU A 13 23.08 0.56 9.99
CA LEU A 13 24.37 -0.10 10.19
C LEU A 13 24.24 -1.17 11.26
N ASN A 14 24.81 -2.34 11.00
CA ASN A 14 24.92 -3.40 11.99
C ASN A 14 26.31 -3.35 12.60
N ALA A 15 26.41 -2.97 13.86
CA ALA A 15 27.65 -2.94 14.63
C ALA A 15 27.74 -4.16 15.55
N LYS A 16 28.95 -4.71 15.70
CA LYS A 16 29.22 -5.74 16.71
C LYS A 16 29.20 -5.10 18.09
N GLU A 17 28.74 -5.83 19.10
CA GLU A 17 28.67 -5.36 20.50
C GLU A 17 30.02 -4.93 21.06
N LYS A 18 31.12 -5.52 20.58
CA LYS A 18 32.51 -5.11 20.91
C LYS A 18 32.85 -3.67 20.49
N LEU A 19 31.98 -3.02 19.71
CA LEU A 19 32.14 -1.64 19.24
C LEU A 19 31.13 -0.68 19.90
N ALA A 20 30.40 -1.14 20.92
CA ALA A 20 29.55 -0.30 21.77
C ALA A 20 30.36 0.89 22.34
N GLY A 21 29.77 2.08 22.33
CA GLY A 21 30.39 3.32 22.83
C GLY A 21 31.41 3.98 21.89
N GLN A 22 31.76 3.38 20.74
CA GLN A 22 32.76 3.96 19.83
C GLN A 22 32.13 4.77 18.68
N THR A 23 32.79 5.88 18.31
CA THR A 23 32.45 6.70 17.15
C THR A 23 33.21 6.21 15.92
N ARG A 24 32.50 5.81 14.87
CA ARG A 24 33.07 5.29 13.61
C ARG A 24 32.50 6.01 12.40
N LYS A 25 33.29 6.11 11.33
CA LYS A 25 32.82 6.66 10.06
C LYS A 25 31.83 5.70 9.41
N CYS A 26 30.72 6.23 8.92
CA CYS A 26 29.74 5.49 8.14
C CYS A 26 30.39 5.04 6.82
N PRO A 27 30.32 3.76 6.43
CA PRO A 27 30.86 3.28 5.16
C PRO A 27 30.10 3.80 3.94
N LYS A 28 28.87 4.34 4.11
CA LYS A 28 28.06 4.88 3.01
C LYS A 28 28.24 6.38 2.77
N CYS A 29 28.52 7.17 3.80
CA CYS A 29 28.58 8.64 3.67
C CYS A 29 29.79 9.27 4.35
N GLY A 30 30.65 8.49 5.02
CA GLY A 30 31.84 8.98 5.72
C GLY A 30 31.56 9.72 7.04
N SER A 31 30.31 10.07 7.33
CA SER A 31 29.93 10.80 8.54
C SER A 31 30.21 9.99 9.82
N PRO A 32 30.64 10.63 10.93
CA PRO A 32 30.85 9.95 12.20
C PRO A 32 29.52 9.45 12.79
N VAL A 33 29.48 8.21 13.25
CA VAL A 33 28.33 7.52 13.85
C VAL A 33 28.77 6.95 15.19
N THR A 34 28.09 7.36 16.27
CA THR A 34 28.32 6.84 17.62
C THR A 34 27.44 5.63 17.86
N ILE A 35 28.04 4.51 18.27
CA ILE A 35 27.31 3.28 18.58
C ILE A 35 26.86 3.34 20.05
N PRO A 36 25.55 3.30 20.35
CA PRO A 36 25.06 3.32 21.73
C PRO A 36 25.43 2.02 22.45
N ASP A 37 25.85 2.13 23.71
CA ASP A 37 26.02 0.98 24.60
C ASP A 37 24.66 0.65 25.23
N VAL A 38 24.16 -0.55 24.99
CA VAL A 38 22.88 -1.01 25.56
C VAL A 38 23.15 -2.34 26.23
N GLN A 39 23.33 -2.31 27.55
CA GLN A 39 23.26 -3.51 28.38
C GLN A 39 21.81 -4.02 28.41
N PRO A 40 21.57 -5.33 28.21
CA PRO A 40 20.23 -5.88 28.30
C PRO A 40 19.85 -6.08 29.77
N ASP A 41 18.85 -5.34 30.25
CA ASP A 41 18.29 -5.49 31.59
C ASP A 41 17.08 -6.46 31.53
N GLU A 42 17.16 -7.55 32.31
CA GLU A 42 16.11 -8.57 32.44
C GLU A 42 14.93 -8.06 33.32
N PRO A 43 13.68 -8.44 33.02
CA PRO A 43 12.54 -8.08 33.85
C PRO A 43 12.45 -9.00 35.10
N LYS A 44 12.73 -8.42 36.27
CA LYS A 44 12.55 -9.09 37.57
C LYS A 44 11.08 -9.05 38.03
N VAL A 45 10.49 -10.23 38.04
CA VAL A 45 9.23 -10.60 38.70
C VAL A 45 9.38 -10.46 40.22
N ALA A 46 8.39 -9.87 40.91
CA ALA A 46 8.22 -10.00 42.35
C ALA A 46 6.71 -10.05 42.68
N ALA A 47 6.32 -11.07 43.44
CA ALA A 47 4.94 -11.45 43.75
C ALA A 47 4.49 -11.02 45.16
N ALA A 48 3.21 -10.62 45.26
CA ALA A 48 2.18 -10.85 46.31
C ALA A 48 2.47 -10.44 47.80
N PRO A 49 1.44 -10.24 48.66
CA PRO A 49 0.49 -11.28 49.05
C PRO A 49 -1.01 -10.88 49.09
N ALA A 50 -1.82 -11.92 49.26
CA ALA A 50 -3.27 -11.99 49.17
C ALA A 50 -4.03 -11.55 50.44
N SER A 51 -5.30 -11.16 50.24
CA SER A 51 -6.41 -11.31 51.19
C SER A 51 -7.69 -11.61 50.40
N GLN A 52 -8.39 -12.68 50.76
CA GLN A 52 -9.57 -13.24 50.07
C GLN A 52 -10.91 -12.56 50.53
N PRO A 53 -12.11 -13.16 50.32
CA PRO A 53 -13.05 -12.77 49.27
C PRO A 53 -14.43 -12.35 49.82
N ALA A 54 -15.24 -11.68 49.00
CA ALA A 54 -16.72 -11.80 48.93
C ALA A 54 -17.34 -10.50 48.41
N ALA A 55 -17.85 -10.54 47.19
CA ALA A 55 -19.26 -10.23 46.92
C ALA A 55 -19.51 -10.56 45.45
N ARG A 56 -20.43 -11.49 45.22
CA ARG A 56 -20.98 -11.80 43.92
C ARG A 56 -21.64 -10.54 43.36
N SER A 57 -21.23 -10.12 42.17
CA SER A 57 -22.12 -9.40 41.27
C SER A 57 -21.93 -9.98 39.88
N THR A 58 -22.89 -10.81 39.50
CA THR A 58 -23.08 -11.31 38.14
C THR A 58 -23.46 -10.13 37.25
N ALA A 59 -22.47 -9.56 36.57
CA ALA A 59 -22.66 -8.76 35.37
C ALA A 59 -21.72 -9.32 34.30
N ALA A 60 -22.29 -9.75 33.19
CA ALA A 60 -21.55 -10.29 32.06
C ALA A 60 -20.46 -9.30 31.61
N PRO A 61 -19.22 -9.74 31.35
CA PRO A 61 -18.20 -8.85 30.81
C PRO A 61 -18.55 -8.56 29.35
N THR A 62 -19.12 -7.40 29.08
CA THR A 62 -19.00 -6.77 27.76
C THR A 62 -17.51 -6.69 27.44
N PRO A 63 -17.04 -7.19 26.29
CA PRO A 63 -15.66 -7.03 25.91
C PRO A 63 -15.38 -5.53 25.82
N ILE A 64 -14.50 -5.04 26.69
CA ILE A 64 -13.90 -3.72 26.53
C ILE A 64 -13.00 -3.86 25.30
N VAL A 65 -13.55 -3.52 24.14
CA VAL A 65 -12.75 -3.27 22.95
C VAL A 65 -11.89 -2.07 23.31
N TYR A 66 -10.59 -2.30 23.50
CA TYR A 66 -9.61 -1.23 23.46
C TYR A 66 -9.60 -0.72 22.03
N ALA A 67 -10.54 0.16 21.69
CA ALA A 67 -10.47 0.95 20.47
C ALA A 67 -9.18 1.75 20.59
N ASN A 68 -8.18 1.37 19.78
CA ASN A 68 -6.98 2.14 19.67
C ASN A 68 -7.39 3.52 19.13
N PRO A 69 -7.07 4.64 19.80
CA PRO A 69 -7.47 5.97 19.32
C PRO A 69 -6.90 6.31 17.92
N ALA A 70 -5.93 5.51 17.44
CA ALA A 70 -5.40 5.60 16.08
C ALA A 70 -6.32 5.00 14.99
N GLU A 71 -7.34 4.21 15.33
CA GLU A 71 -8.30 3.67 14.35
C GLU A 71 -9.43 4.64 14.00
N THR A 72 -9.61 5.73 14.77
CA THR A 72 -10.78 6.61 14.62
C THR A 72 -10.57 7.80 13.67
N LEU A 73 -9.43 7.92 12.98
CA LEU A 73 -9.14 9.09 12.12
C LEU A 73 -8.48 8.76 10.77
N LEU A 74 -8.55 7.51 10.30
CA LEU A 74 -8.24 7.22 8.91
C LEU A 74 -9.55 7.33 8.11
N PRO A 75 -9.64 8.16 7.05
CA PRO A 75 -10.83 8.18 6.20
C PRO A 75 -11.08 6.77 5.67
N ALA A 76 -12.34 6.31 5.73
CA ALA A 76 -12.77 4.97 5.37
C ALA A 76 -12.34 4.52 3.95
N LYS A 77 -11.98 5.45 3.06
CA LYS A 77 -11.35 5.17 1.75
C LYS A 77 -10.00 4.44 1.83
N SER A 78 -9.36 4.38 3.01
CA SER A 78 -8.06 3.70 3.19
C SER A 78 -8.16 2.17 3.13
N ARG A 79 -9.35 1.59 3.37
CA ARG A 79 -9.60 0.16 3.19
C ARG A 79 -10.63 0.00 2.09
N LEU A 80 -10.14 -0.15 0.85
CA LEU A 80 -10.98 -0.56 -0.27
C LEU A 80 -11.77 -1.81 0.18
N GLU A 81 -13.11 -1.78 0.14
CA GLU A 81 -13.95 -2.91 0.53
C GLU A 81 -14.48 -3.68 -0.70
N ARG A 82 -14.71 -2.94 -1.79
CA ARG A 82 -15.18 -3.44 -3.09
C ARG A 82 -14.72 -2.47 -4.18
N LEU A 83 -14.76 -2.90 -5.43
CA LEU A 83 -14.49 -2.03 -6.57
C LEU A 83 -15.69 -1.10 -6.82
N ASP A 84 -15.42 0.18 -7.01
CA ASP A 84 -16.42 1.16 -7.46
C ASP A 84 -16.60 1.05 -8.97
N ARG A 85 -17.84 0.85 -9.42
CA ARG A 85 -18.18 0.71 -10.84
C ARG A 85 -17.94 2.01 -11.62
N THR A 86 -17.99 3.15 -10.96
CA THR A 86 -17.65 4.44 -11.57
C THR A 86 -16.17 4.48 -11.94
N ASN A 87 -15.34 3.88 -11.09
CA ASN A 87 -13.88 3.89 -11.21
C ASN A 87 -13.36 2.89 -12.24
N ARG A 88 -12.07 3.01 -12.53
CA ARG A 88 -11.33 2.08 -13.38
C ARG A 88 -10.14 1.54 -12.62
N TYR A 89 -9.81 0.27 -12.83
CA TYR A 89 -8.77 -0.38 -12.05
C TYR A 89 -7.73 -1.01 -12.97
N LEU A 90 -6.47 -0.81 -12.61
CA LEU A 90 -5.31 -1.42 -13.26
C LEU A 90 -4.51 -2.18 -12.21
N ILE A 91 -3.81 -3.23 -12.61
CA ILE A 91 -2.79 -3.88 -11.77
C ILE A 91 -1.46 -3.75 -12.48
N CYS A 92 -0.48 -3.19 -11.79
CA CYS A 92 0.88 -3.12 -12.27
C CYS A 92 1.72 -4.22 -11.61
N ASP A 93 2.62 -4.83 -12.38
CA ASP A 93 3.78 -5.51 -11.81
C ASP A 93 4.92 -4.49 -11.56
N LYS A 94 6.18 -4.92 -11.54
CA LYS A 94 7.33 -4.01 -11.34
C LYS A 94 7.52 -2.99 -12.47
N THR A 95 7.07 -3.28 -13.69
CA THR A 95 7.43 -2.51 -14.88
C THR A 95 6.25 -2.09 -15.74
N MET A 96 5.10 -2.78 -15.68
CA MET A 96 4.00 -2.56 -16.60
C MET A 96 2.62 -2.90 -16.02
N VAL A 97 1.57 -2.47 -16.74
CA VAL A 97 0.18 -2.86 -16.46
C VAL A 97 -0.06 -4.29 -16.96
N VAL A 98 -0.29 -5.21 -16.02
CA VAL A 98 -0.51 -6.64 -16.27
C VAL A 98 -1.98 -7.04 -16.22
N ALA A 99 -2.85 -6.23 -15.61
CA ALA A 99 -4.29 -6.45 -15.65
C ALA A 99 -5.06 -5.13 -15.67
N MET A 100 -6.29 -5.20 -16.18
CA MET A 100 -7.27 -4.12 -16.16
C MET A 100 -8.64 -4.68 -15.86
N TRP A 101 -9.43 -3.98 -15.05
CA TRP A 101 -10.81 -4.33 -14.82
C TRP A 101 -11.73 -3.62 -15.81
N ARG A 102 -12.58 -4.40 -16.48
CA ARG A 102 -13.54 -3.94 -17.45
C ARG A 102 -14.93 -3.98 -16.82
N ASN A 103 -15.47 -2.81 -16.49
CA ASN A 103 -16.84 -2.65 -15.98
C ASN A 103 -17.93 -2.85 -17.07
N ASP A 104 -17.66 -3.66 -18.09
CA ASP A 104 -18.57 -3.99 -19.20
C ASP A 104 -19.04 -5.46 -19.14
N GLY A 105 -18.88 -6.10 -17.99
CA GLY A 105 -19.22 -7.51 -17.75
C GLY A 105 -18.12 -8.50 -18.14
N ARG A 106 -17.00 -8.04 -18.72
CA ARG A 106 -15.83 -8.90 -18.98
C ARG A 106 -14.96 -9.12 -17.74
N GLY A 107 -15.13 -8.28 -16.72
CA GLY A 107 -14.42 -8.38 -15.45
C GLY A 107 -12.93 -8.11 -15.62
N TRP A 108 -12.11 -8.84 -14.88
CA TRP A 108 -10.65 -8.73 -14.99
C TRP A 108 -10.12 -9.29 -16.30
N MET A 109 -9.34 -8.46 -17.00
CA MET A 109 -8.58 -8.82 -18.19
C MET A 109 -7.09 -8.79 -17.86
N VAL A 110 -6.38 -9.88 -18.12
CA VAL A 110 -4.93 -10.02 -17.90
C VAL A 110 -4.17 -10.00 -19.20
N ARG A 111 -2.94 -9.51 -19.16
CA ARG A 111 -2.06 -9.43 -20.32
C ARG A 111 -1.61 -10.84 -20.73
N GLY A 112 -2.00 -11.27 -21.91
CA GLY A 112 -1.51 -12.48 -22.58
C GLY A 112 -0.59 -12.16 -23.77
N ALA A 113 -0.23 -13.19 -24.54
CA ALA A 113 0.73 -13.08 -25.64
C ALA A 113 0.26 -12.16 -26.79
N SER A 114 -1.04 -12.14 -27.08
CA SER A 114 -1.65 -11.40 -28.20
C SER A 114 -2.51 -10.22 -27.77
N GLY A 115 -2.51 -9.86 -26.48
CA GLY A 115 -3.34 -8.80 -25.93
C GLY A 115 -3.97 -9.18 -24.60
N TYR A 116 -5.03 -8.47 -24.21
CA TYR A 116 -5.72 -8.70 -22.95
C TYR A 116 -6.77 -9.82 -23.08
N ILE A 117 -6.69 -10.83 -22.22
CA ILE A 117 -7.57 -12.00 -22.17
C ILE A 117 -8.32 -12.05 -20.83
N SER A 118 -9.51 -12.64 -20.79
CA SER A 118 -10.30 -12.70 -19.55
C SER A 118 -9.60 -13.57 -18.52
N ALA A 119 -9.36 -13.03 -17.31
CA ALA A 119 -8.74 -13.75 -16.19
C ALA A 119 -9.53 -15.00 -15.83
N ARG A 120 -10.87 -14.86 -15.73
CA ARG A 120 -11.79 -15.94 -15.37
C ARG A 120 -11.78 -17.11 -16.35
N ARG A 121 -11.46 -16.86 -17.63
CA ARG A 121 -11.41 -17.91 -18.67
C ARG A 121 -10.01 -18.47 -18.90
N ASN A 122 -8.98 -17.86 -18.31
CA ASN A 122 -7.57 -18.20 -18.55
C ASN A 122 -6.82 -18.18 -17.20
N SER A 123 -7.36 -18.87 -16.19
CA SER A 123 -6.83 -18.89 -14.82
C SER A 123 -5.40 -19.41 -14.73
N GLU A 124 -5.00 -20.29 -15.64
CA GLU A 124 -3.66 -20.84 -15.79
C GLU A 124 -2.61 -19.81 -16.18
N SER A 125 -3.03 -18.66 -16.72
CA SER A 125 -2.14 -17.54 -17.06
C SER A 125 -1.88 -16.62 -15.85
N LEU A 126 -2.54 -16.85 -14.71
CA LEU A 126 -2.43 -16.00 -13.52
C LEU A 126 -1.21 -16.40 -12.69
N VAL A 127 -0.25 -15.47 -12.60
CA VAL A 127 0.99 -15.70 -11.84
C VAL A 127 0.70 -15.70 -10.34
N SER A 128 1.04 -16.78 -9.65
CA SER A 128 0.75 -16.93 -8.22
C SER A 128 1.63 -16.08 -7.30
N GLU A 129 2.78 -15.61 -7.75
CA GLU A 129 3.73 -14.84 -6.95
C GLU A 129 4.28 -13.66 -7.73
N GLY A 130 4.45 -12.51 -7.06
CA GLY A 130 5.00 -11.33 -7.70
C GLY A 130 4.90 -10.09 -6.83
N PHE A 131 5.34 -8.97 -7.35
CA PHE A 131 5.09 -7.67 -6.74
C PHE A 131 4.01 -6.98 -7.57
N PHE A 132 2.87 -6.71 -6.94
CA PHE A 132 1.73 -6.12 -7.63
C PHE A 132 1.19 -4.93 -6.88
N VAL A 133 0.83 -3.89 -7.62
CA VAL A 133 0.15 -2.70 -7.10
C VAL A 133 -1.18 -2.56 -7.84
N LEU A 134 -2.27 -2.57 -7.08
CA LEU A 134 -3.59 -2.22 -7.59
C LEU A 134 -3.69 -0.70 -7.67
N VAL A 135 -4.09 -0.20 -8.82
CA VAL A 135 -4.25 1.22 -9.11
C VAL A 135 -5.72 1.48 -9.37
N GLU A 136 -6.31 2.33 -8.56
CA GLU A 136 -7.63 2.89 -8.77
C GLU A 136 -7.50 4.22 -9.48
N LEU A 137 -8.25 4.36 -10.57
CA LEU A 137 -8.46 5.60 -11.29
C LEU A 137 -9.84 6.11 -10.87
N GLU A 138 -9.85 7.10 -9.97
CA GLU A 138 -11.08 7.71 -9.46
C GLU A 138 -11.71 8.56 -10.56
N MET A 139 -12.88 8.15 -11.03
CA MET A 139 -13.61 8.84 -12.09
C MET A 139 -14.71 9.68 -11.47
N ALA A 140 -14.81 10.96 -11.85
CA ALA A 140 -15.87 11.86 -11.43
C ALA A 140 -16.72 12.29 -12.63
N GLU A 141 -18.03 12.32 -12.45
CA GLU A 141 -18.94 12.93 -13.41
C GLU A 141 -19.02 14.43 -13.15
N THR A 142 -18.75 15.24 -14.17
CA THR A 142 -18.86 16.69 -14.14
C THR A 142 -19.83 17.16 -15.21
N ASP A 143 -20.23 18.44 -15.17
CA ASP A 143 -21.10 19.04 -16.19
C ASP A 143 -20.51 18.94 -17.62
N GLU A 144 -19.18 18.77 -17.74
CA GLU A 144 -18.48 18.59 -19.00
C GLU A 144 -18.19 17.11 -19.35
N GLY A 145 -18.80 16.17 -18.62
CA GLY A 145 -18.67 14.73 -18.79
C GLY A 145 -17.76 14.05 -17.75
N ILE A 146 -17.33 12.82 -18.05
CA ILE A 146 -16.50 12.04 -17.12
C ILE A 146 -15.06 12.57 -17.13
N ARG A 147 -14.48 12.74 -15.94
CA ARG A 147 -13.11 13.22 -15.70
C ARG A 147 -12.34 12.31 -14.76
N LEU A 148 -11.03 12.25 -14.92
CA LEU A 148 -10.14 11.57 -13.99
C LEU A 148 -9.85 12.50 -12.80
N ALA A 149 -10.37 12.18 -11.62
CA ALA A 149 -10.26 13.02 -10.44
C ALA A 149 -8.98 12.72 -9.64
N ALA A 150 -8.64 11.45 -9.47
CA ALA A 150 -7.46 11.05 -8.72
C ALA A 150 -6.94 9.67 -9.13
N ILE A 151 -5.72 9.35 -8.71
CA ILE A 151 -5.15 8.02 -8.72
C ILE A 151 -4.92 7.61 -7.27
N ASN A 152 -5.42 6.44 -6.87
CA ASN A 152 -5.08 5.79 -5.61
C ASN A 152 -4.34 4.48 -5.89
N SER A 153 -3.41 4.11 -5.03
CA SER A 153 -2.59 2.91 -5.18
C SER A 153 -2.59 2.08 -3.91
N TYR A 154 -2.67 0.77 -4.08
CA TYR A 154 -2.82 -0.22 -3.02
C TYR A 154 -1.82 -1.35 -3.25
N GLN A 155 -1.00 -1.63 -2.24
CA GLN A 155 -0.07 -2.74 -2.28
C GLN A 155 -0.86 -4.05 -2.18
N LEU A 156 -0.60 -4.97 -3.10
CA LEU A 156 -1.17 -6.31 -3.05
C LEU A 156 -0.19 -7.30 -2.40
N SER A 157 -0.75 -8.36 -1.80
CA SER A 157 -0.02 -9.51 -1.32
C SER A 157 0.90 -10.07 -2.41
N SER A 158 2.15 -10.37 -2.03
CA SER A 158 3.13 -10.92 -2.97
C SER A 158 2.81 -12.34 -3.42
N ARG A 159 1.88 -13.02 -2.75
CA ARG A 159 1.42 -14.38 -3.06
C ARG A 159 -0.09 -14.38 -3.26
N PHE A 160 -0.54 -15.15 -4.24
CA PHE A 160 -1.92 -15.46 -4.59
C PHE A 160 -2.82 -14.26 -4.98
N ALA A 161 -2.33 -13.02 -5.01
CA ALA A 161 -3.12 -11.85 -5.40
C ALA A 161 -3.75 -12.01 -6.79
N MET A 162 -2.97 -12.35 -7.81
CA MET A 162 -3.50 -12.50 -9.17
C MET A 162 -4.48 -13.67 -9.31
N THR A 163 -4.36 -14.72 -8.48
CA THR A 163 -5.30 -15.86 -8.46
C THR A 163 -6.65 -15.50 -7.83
N LYS A 164 -6.88 -14.23 -7.49
CA LYS A 164 -8.19 -13.72 -7.08
C LYS A 164 -9.01 -13.22 -8.27
N LEU A 165 -8.35 -12.87 -9.38
CA LEU A 165 -8.99 -12.23 -10.54
C LEU A 165 -9.98 -13.14 -11.29
N ASP A 166 -9.84 -14.45 -11.17
CA ASP A 166 -10.77 -15.44 -11.74
C ASP A 166 -11.95 -15.79 -10.81
N LYS A 167 -11.85 -15.47 -9.51
CA LYS A 167 -12.85 -15.82 -8.49
C LYS A 167 -13.99 -14.81 -8.39
N GLY A 168 -13.74 -13.56 -8.73
CA GLY A 168 -14.72 -12.49 -8.72
C GLY A 168 -14.08 -11.13 -8.97
N ASP A 169 -14.89 -10.13 -9.29
CA ASP A 169 -14.41 -8.77 -9.54
C ASP A 169 -13.77 -8.17 -8.27
N ASP A 170 -14.47 -8.26 -7.14
CA ASP A 170 -14.07 -7.67 -5.86
C ASP A 170 -13.07 -8.52 -5.06
N GLU A 171 -12.84 -9.77 -5.45
CA GLU A 171 -11.98 -10.71 -4.70
C GLU A 171 -10.53 -10.23 -4.57
N ILE A 172 -10.07 -9.38 -5.50
CA ILE A 172 -8.73 -8.79 -5.46
C ILE A 172 -8.54 -7.88 -4.24
N VAL A 173 -9.62 -7.29 -3.73
CA VAL A 173 -9.58 -6.35 -2.61
C VAL A 173 -9.10 -7.03 -1.34
N GLN A 174 -9.42 -8.31 -1.14
CA GLN A 174 -8.92 -9.12 -0.04
C GLN A 174 -7.39 -9.31 -0.08
N ALA A 175 -6.75 -9.09 -1.23
CA ALA A 175 -5.30 -9.17 -1.38
C ALA A 175 -4.61 -7.84 -1.08
N VAL A 176 -5.34 -6.74 -0.82
CA VAL A 176 -4.75 -5.45 -0.42
C VAL A 176 -4.17 -5.58 0.99
N THR A 177 -2.88 -5.26 1.13
CA THR A 177 -2.17 -5.35 2.41
C THR A 177 -1.96 -3.99 3.07
N GLU A 178 -1.71 -2.94 2.28
CA GLU A 178 -1.41 -1.59 2.75
C GLU A 178 -1.58 -0.57 1.61
N PRO A 179 -1.57 0.75 1.90
CA PRO A 179 -1.42 1.76 0.86
C PRO A 179 -0.18 1.49 0.00
N GLY A 180 -0.34 1.54 -1.32
CA GLY A 180 0.71 1.27 -2.28
C GLY A 180 1.50 2.51 -2.65
N CYS A 181 2.53 2.34 -3.48
CA CYS A 181 3.14 3.45 -4.19
C CYS A 181 3.61 2.99 -5.57
N LEU A 182 3.60 3.92 -6.53
CA LEU A 182 4.06 3.64 -7.88
C LEU A 182 5.51 4.06 -8.06
N ASN A 183 6.33 3.14 -8.56
CA ASN A 183 7.68 3.44 -9.04
C ASN A 183 7.62 4.18 -10.40
N ARG A 184 8.79 4.56 -10.93
CA ARG A 184 8.89 5.32 -12.18
C ARG A 184 8.29 4.56 -13.37
N GLU A 185 8.61 3.29 -13.51
CA GLU A 185 8.16 2.43 -14.60
C GLU A 185 6.65 2.23 -14.57
N GLN A 186 6.09 2.00 -13.37
CA GLN A 186 4.66 1.87 -13.12
C GLN A 186 3.92 3.17 -13.43
N LYS A 187 4.42 4.34 -13.00
CA LYS A 187 3.81 5.63 -13.37
C LYS A 187 3.79 5.85 -14.89
N PHE A 188 4.88 5.49 -15.57
CA PHE A 188 4.93 5.53 -17.04
C PHE A 188 3.89 4.59 -17.66
N ALA A 189 3.79 3.36 -17.17
CA ALA A 189 2.84 2.37 -17.65
C ALA A 189 1.38 2.77 -17.41
N VAL A 190 1.05 3.34 -16.24
CA VAL A 190 -0.28 3.88 -15.94
C VAL A 190 -0.61 5.06 -16.85
N ARG A 191 0.34 5.97 -17.10
CA ARG A 191 0.14 7.06 -18.05
C ARG A 191 -0.17 6.53 -19.46
N GLN A 192 0.60 5.56 -19.95
CA GLN A 192 0.37 4.95 -21.26
C GLN A 192 -1.00 4.27 -21.32
N ALA A 193 -1.35 3.46 -20.32
CA ALA A 193 -2.65 2.79 -20.26
C ALA A 193 -3.83 3.79 -20.25
N LEU A 194 -3.69 4.91 -19.55
CA LEU A 194 -4.69 5.98 -19.55
C LEU A 194 -4.80 6.67 -20.93
N GLN A 195 -3.68 6.87 -21.64
CA GLN A 195 -3.67 7.46 -22.98
C GLN A 195 -4.31 6.53 -24.02
N ASP A 196 -4.13 5.23 -23.86
CA ASP A 196 -4.71 4.21 -24.74
C ASP A 196 -6.22 4.03 -24.51
N GLN A 197 -6.68 4.17 -23.26
CA GLN A 197 -8.07 3.89 -22.88
C GLN A 197 -9.00 5.10 -22.96
N PHE A 198 -8.49 6.32 -22.75
CA PHE A 198 -9.31 7.52 -22.61
C PHE A 198 -8.93 8.59 -23.62
N MET A 199 -9.95 9.27 -24.15
CA MET A 199 -9.75 10.47 -24.95
C MET A 199 -9.12 11.57 -24.11
N ARG A 200 -8.40 12.48 -24.77
CA ARG A 200 -7.65 13.58 -24.13
C ARG A 200 -8.52 14.47 -23.23
N GLU A 201 -9.82 14.55 -23.51
CA GLU A 201 -10.80 15.35 -22.76
C GLU A 201 -11.01 14.83 -21.33
N VAL A 202 -10.87 13.52 -21.10
CA VAL A 202 -10.99 12.92 -19.76
C VAL A 202 -9.88 13.40 -18.81
N TRP A 203 -8.75 13.84 -19.38
CA TRP A 203 -7.59 14.38 -18.66
C TRP A 203 -7.67 15.89 -18.43
N ARG A 204 -8.62 16.58 -19.05
CA ARG A 204 -8.69 18.04 -18.99
C ARG A 204 -9.06 18.47 -17.57
N GLY A 205 -8.19 19.25 -16.92
CA GLY A 205 -8.37 19.68 -15.53
C GLY A 205 -7.83 18.71 -14.48
N SER A 206 -7.17 17.62 -14.89
CA SER A 206 -6.55 16.62 -13.98
C SER A 206 -5.07 16.95 -13.69
N ASP A 207 -4.75 18.23 -13.45
CA ASP A 207 -3.35 18.68 -13.30
C ASP A 207 -2.61 17.94 -12.19
N GLU A 208 -3.29 17.65 -11.07
CA GLU A 208 -2.71 16.87 -9.97
C GLU A 208 -2.32 15.45 -10.38
N VAL A 209 -3.12 14.82 -11.24
CA VAL A 209 -2.84 13.46 -11.75
C VAL A 209 -1.67 13.50 -12.73
N VAL A 210 -1.64 14.50 -13.61
CA VAL A 210 -0.53 14.70 -14.56
C VAL A 210 0.76 14.95 -13.80
N ASP A 211 0.75 15.80 -12.78
CA ASP A 211 1.88 16.07 -11.91
C ASP A 211 2.33 14.80 -11.18
N TYR A 212 1.39 14.08 -10.57
CA TYR A 212 1.66 12.83 -9.85
C TYR A 212 2.35 11.80 -10.74
N LEU A 213 1.88 11.59 -11.97
CA LEU A 213 2.49 10.64 -12.89
C LEU A 213 3.84 11.12 -13.45
N SER A 214 4.11 12.44 -13.44
CA SER A 214 5.31 13.06 -14.02
C SER A 214 6.44 13.28 -13.01
N ASN A 215 6.10 13.34 -11.73
CA ASN A 215 7.06 13.66 -10.68
C ASN A 215 7.89 12.43 -10.23
N PHE A 216 8.93 12.71 -9.44
CA PHE A 216 9.82 11.71 -8.83
C PHE A 216 9.37 11.27 -7.42
N ASP A 217 8.13 11.55 -7.02
CA ASP A 217 7.60 11.09 -5.74
C ASP A 217 7.10 9.65 -5.83
N PHE A 218 7.87 8.72 -5.28
CA PHE A 218 7.53 7.29 -5.27
C PHE A 218 7.03 6.81 -3.90
N ARG A 219 6.56 7.73 -3.05
CA ARG A 219 6.07 7.42 -1.69
C ARG A 219 4.59 7.70 -1.53
N SER A 220 4.03 8.60 -2.34
CA SER A 220 2.61 8.93 -2.28
C SER A 220 1.74 7.83 -2.87
N HIS A 221 0.77 7.41 -2.06
CA HIS A 221 -0.22 6.41 -2.43
C HIS A 221 -1.41 6.99 -3.19
N THR A 222 -1.57 8.31 -3.18
CA THR A 222 -2.62 9.03 -3.92
C THR A 222 -2.06 10.23 -4.67
N SER A 223 -2.70 10.62 -5.77
CA SER A 223 -2.39 11.86 -6.48
C SER A 223 -3.03 13.10 -5.84
N ARG A 224 -4.06 12.91 -5.02
CA ARG A 224 -4.81 14.02 -4.42
C ARG A 224 -3.90 14.77 -3.46
N LYS A 225 -3.77 16.09 -3.62
CA LYS A 225 -3.04 16.90 -2.64
C LYS A 225 -3.85 16.92 -1.34
N SER A 226 -3.19 16.74 -0.20
CA SER A 226 -3.80 17.00 1.10
C SER A 226 -4.18 18.48 1.15
N GLU A 227 -5.47 18.78 1.14
CA GLU A 227 -5.96 20.15 1.27
C GLU A 227 -5.41 20.74 2.58
N PRO A 228 -4.80 21.93 2.57
CA PRO A 228 -4.44 22.60 3.81
C PRO A 228 -5.74 22.96 4.52
N GLN A 229 -5.91 22.38 5.71
CA GLN A 229 -7.02 22.65 6.62
C GLN A 229 -7.01 24.08 7.13
#